data_AF-A0A9P6CMX3-F1
#
_entry.id   AF-A0A9P6CMX3-F1
#
_cell.length_a   1.000
_cell.length_b   1.000
_cell.length_c   1.000
_cell.angle_alpha   90.00
_cell.angle_beta   90.00
_cell.angle_gamma   90.00
#
_symmetry.space_group_name_H-M   'P 1'
#
loop_
_entity.id
_entity.type
_entity.pdbx_description
1 polymer ?
#
loop_
_entity_poly.entity_id
_entity_poly.type
_entity_poly.pdbx_seq_one_letter_code
_entity_poly.pdbx_strand_id
1 'polypeptide(L)'
;MDRIREERKQITSPRMTEIRSHFLHTTKILLTHRARREYIHPYGEAVYKIKFFSEYIDNPDNSFVPLDFNAAQQEIRRFLEGKLTAKKHSLFIILLEKGFLPQEVKRYSEPDQYLELAIAVFQCLLCCQAFVGWEDAFAHVHTEGKGDKWSVHESFDFCESGYQALQIMVDGLRLGPDSLLNLTHSDLDILNRRFVCKTCRLMKKGGTYSLPSLTWRECLYHALEANDPLSKTQHTPVFDVLTEALTTHLLACEEPFPPPSARVWGCLHCVLDGGPLKKARAIQHNHEVHHIANPIENTDFSFIHTYQFPKRKQFLIKLTANGTSRCLRCAPGTYKLWVNKNHDLYRHLWDKHHIKSIDLIEGIDWEIVKAVENDSWILEATKEG
;
A
#
# COMPACT_ATOMS: atom_id res chain seq x y z
N MET A 1 2.29 -44.12 27.09
CA MET A 1 2.36 -42.65 26.90
C MET A 1 1.53 -42.20 25.71
N ASP A 2 1.61 -42.88 24.55
CA ASP A 2 0.87 -42.45 23.35
C ASP A 2 -0.65 -42.55 23.48
N ARG A 3 -1.17 -43.57 24.16
CA ARG A 3 -2.61 -43.71 24.45
C ARG A 3 -3.17 -42.50 25.23
N ILE A 4 -2.48 -42.07 26.30
CA ILE A 4 -2.90 -40.92 27.12
C ILE A 4 -2.84 -39.62 26.31
N ARG A 5 -1.83 -39.47 25.43
CA ARG A 5 -1.74 -38.32 24.53
C ARG A 5 -2.90 -38.27 23.53
N GLU A 6 -3.26 -39.42 22.96
CA GLU A 6 -4.37 -39.52 22.01
C GLU A 6 -5.72 -39.28 22.68
N GLU A 7 -5.95 -39.89 23.85
CA GLU A 7 -7.15 -39.63 24.66
C GLU A 7 -7.28 -38.14 25.02
N ARG A 8 -6.19 -37.49 25.42
CA ARG A 8 -6.20 -36.04 25.68
C ARG A 8 -6.49 -35.23 24.42
N LYS A 9 -5.92 -35.61 23.28
CA LYS A 9 -6.14 -34.93 21.99
C LYS A 9 -7.60 -34.99 21.54
N GLN A 10 -8.28 -36.11 21.80
CA GLN A 10 -9.70 -36.27 21.50
C GLN A 10 -10.58 -35.29 22.28
N ILE A 11 -10.17 -34.90 23.49
CA ILE A 11 -10.88 -33.93 24.33
C ILE A 11 -10.50 -32.49 23.98
N THR A 12 -9.22 -32.21 23.78
CA THR A 12 -8.75 -30.83 23.54
C THR A 12 -9.06 -30.33 22.14
N SER A 13 -9.08 -31.19 21.12
CA SER A 13 -9.29 -30.77 19.72
C SER A 13 -10.67 -30.13 19.48
N PRO A 14 -11.80 -30.69 19.97
CA PRO A 14 -13.10 -30.03 19.86
C PRO A 14 -13.13 -28.66 20.57
N ARG A 15 -12.56 -28.57 21.78
CA ARG A 15 -12.51 -27.33 22.56
C ARG A 15 -11.72 -26.24 21.87
N MET A 16 -10.55 -26.57 21.32
CA MET A 16 -9.75 -25.62 20.52
C MET A 16 -10.50 -25.17 19.26
N THR A 17 -11.27 -26.06 18.63
CA THR A 17 -12.10 -25.73 17.46
C THR A 17 -13.21 -24.74 17.82
N GLU A 18 -13.87 -24.93 18.96
CA GLU A 18 -14.87 -24.00 19.49
C GLU A 18 -14.27 -22.63 19.78
N ILE A 19 -13.14 -22.56 20.52
CA ILE A 19 -12.43 -21.31 20.80
C ILE A 19 -12.03 -20.60 19.50
N ARG A 20 -11.50 -21.36 18.53
CA ARG A 20 -11.17 -20.82 17.22
C ARG A 20 -12.40 -20.18 16.58
N SER A 21 -13.54 -20.87 16.55
CA SER A 21 -14.79 -20.32 16.02
C SER A 21 -15.19 -18.99 16.66
N HIS A 22 -15.14 -18.89 18.00
CA HIS A 22 -15.41 -17.63 18.70
C HIS A 22 -14.38 -16.54 18.35
N PHE A 23 -13.09 -16.89 18.26
CA PHE A 23 -12.03 -15.96 17.89
C PHE A 23 -12.23 -15.40 16.49
N LEU A 24 -12.55 -16.27 15.54
CA LEU A 24 -12.87 -15.93 14.15
C LEU A 24 -14.10 -15.03 14.05
N HIS A 25 -15.15 -15.32 14.83
CA HIS A 25 -16.34 -14.47 14.89
C HIS A 25 -16.05 -13.09 15.50
N THR A 26 -15.31 -13.05 16.60
CA THR A 26 -15.03 -11.81 17.34
C THR A 26 -14.09 -10.88 16.57
N THR A 27 -13.04 -11.42 15.95
CA THR A 27 -12.14 -10.67 15.05
C THR A 27 -12.92 -10.02 13.91
N LYS A 28 -13.91 -10.73 13.34
CA LYS A 28 -14.82 -10.19 12.32
C LYS A 28 -15.64 -9.00 12.82
N ILE A 29 -15.93 -8.88 14.10
CA ILE A 29 -16.69 -7.74 14.63
C ILE A 29 -15.77 -6.56 14.94
N LEU A 30 -14.61 -6.84 15.52
CA LEU A 30 -13.76 -5.83 16.15
C LEU A 30 -12.80 -5.11 15.22
N LEU A 31 -12.20 -5.86 14.33
CA LEU A 31 -11.10 -5.35 13.54
C LEU A 31 -11.66 -4.70 12.27
N THR A 32 -11.04 -3.60 11.86
CA THR A 32 -11.23 -3.09 10.52
C THR A 32 -10.91 -4.20 9.53
N HIS A 33 -11.55 -4.18 8.38
CA HIS A 33 -11.43 -5.24 7.39
C HIS A 33 -9.97 -5.52 6.97
N ARG A 34 -9.13 -4.47 6.93
CA ARG A 34 -7.68 -4.55 6.71
C ARG A 34 -6.99 -5.35 7.82
N ALA A 35 -7.24 -4.98 9.08
CA ALA A 35 -6.72 -5.68 10.24
C ALA A 35 -7.16 -7.15 10.33
N ARG A 36 -8.40 -7.52 9.98
CA ARG A 36 -8.93 -8.90 10.20
C ARG A 36 -7.99 -10.01 9.75
N ARG A 37 -7.56 -10.03 8.49
CA ARG A 37 -6.78 -11.17 7.93
C ARG A 37 -5.40 -11.32 8.58
N GLU A 38 -4.79 -10.22 8.99
CA GLU A 38 -3.43 -10.18 9.52
C GLU A 38 -3.38 -10.50 11.02
N TYR A 39 -4.48 -10.31 11.75
CA TYR A 39 -4.60 -10.72 13.16
C TYR A 39 -4.88 -12.21 13.35
N ILE A 40 -5.57 -12.83 12.40
CA ILE A 40 -6.10 -14.16 12.65
C ILE A 40 -4.98 -15.23 12.65
N HIS A 41 -3.98 -15.08 11.77
CA HIS A 41 -2.96 -16.10 11.59
C HIS A 41 -1.91 -16.19 12.73
N PRO A 42 -1.32 -15.08 13.23
CA PRO A 42 -0.25 -15.18 14.22
C PRO A 42 -0.74 -15.33 15.66
N TYR A 43 -1.96 -14.90 15.95
CA TYR A 43 -2.51 -14.93 17.31
C TYR A 43 -3.51 -16.05 17.55
N GLY A 44 -3.87 -16.81 16.51
CA GLY A 44 -4.79 -17.94 16.61
C GLY A 44 -4.34 -19.01 17.60
N GLU A 45 -3.04 -19.20 17.81
CA GLU A 45 -2.53 -20.11 18.87
C GLU A 45 -2.34 -19.41 20.22
N ALA A 46 -2.05 -18.11 20.20
CA ALA A 46 -1.86 -17.33 21.41
C ALA A 46 -3.16 -17.18 22.22
N VAL A 47 -4.32 -17.20 21.55
CA VAL A 47 -5.63 -17.16 22.20
C VAL A 47 -5.81 -18.36 23.16
N TYR A 48 -5.31 -19.54 22.81
CA TYR A 48 -5.43 -20.73 23.67
C TYR A 48 -4.65 -20.62 24.98
N LYS A 49 -3.68 -19.68 25.06
CA LYS A 49 -2.88 -19.43 26.26
C LYS A 49 -3.51 -18.41 27.20
N ILE A 50 -4.63 -17.78 26.82
CA ILE A 50 -5.38 -16.92 27.75
C ILE A 50 -5.97 -17.82 28.83
N LYS A 51 -5.81 -17.44 30.10
CA LYS A 51 -6.21 -18.24 31.27
C LYS A 51 -7.61 -18.84 31.12
N PHE A 52 -8.58 -18.03 30.71
CA PHE A 52 -9.97 -18.44 30.46
C PHE A 52 -10.08 -19.63 29.48
N PHE A 53 -9.36 -19.57 28.35
CA PHE A 53 -9.37 -20.61 27.33
C PHE A 53 -8.49 -21.80 27.69
N SER A 54 -7.34 -21.59 28.36
CA SER A 54 -6.49 -22.69 28.80
C SER A 54 -7.17 -23.53 29.87
N GLU A 55 -7.88 -22.91 30.82
CA GLU A 55 -8.66 -23.62 31.86
C GLU A 55 -9.80 -24.43 31.22
N TYR A 56 -10.45 -23.89 30.19
CA TYR A 56 -11.45 -24.61 29.42
C TYR A 56 -10.85 -25.82 28.69
N ILE A 57 -9.72 -25.65 28.00
CA ILE A 57 -9.02 -26.72 27.28
C ILE A 57 -8.58 -27.83 28.25
N ASP A 58 -7.98 -27.45 29.37
CA ASP A 58 -7.36 -28.37 30.33
C ASP A 58 -8.33 -28.93 31.39
N ASN A 59 -9.62 -28.58 31.34
CA ASN A 59 -10.62 -29.11 32.27
C ASN A 59 -10.65 -30.67 32.20
N PRO A 60 -10.34 -31.38 33.30
CA PRO A 60 -10.26 -32.84 33.31
C PRO A 60 -11.62 -33.52 33.27
N ASP A 61 -12.70 -32.78 33.51
CA ASP A 61 -14.04 -33.30 33.32
C ASP A 61 -14.29 -33.51 31.83
N ASN A 62 -14.64 -34.75 31.46
CA ASN A 62 -15.01 -35.12 30.10
C ASN A 62 -16.39 -34.56 29.73
N SER A 63 -17.09 -33.89 30.65
CA SER A 63 -18.30 -33.14 30.31
C SER A 63 -17.95 -32.01 29.34
N PHE A 64 -18.52 -32.08 28.13
CA PHE A 64 -18.45 -31.02 27.15
C PHE A 64 -19.50 -29.97 27.52
N VAL A 65 -19.15 -29.08 28.46
CA VAL A 65 -19.92 -27.88 28.72
C VAL A 65 -19.54 -26.85 27.65
N PRO A 66 -20.46 -26.40 26.79
CA PRO A 66 -20.16 -25.38 25.79
C PRO A 66 -19.63 -24.10 26.43
N LEU A 67 -18.75 -23.41 25.72
CA LEU A 67 -18.20 -22.15 26.20
C LEU A 67 -19.27 -21.06 26.16
N ASP A 68 -19.38 -20.25 27.21
CA ASP A 68 -20.29 -19.10 27.15
C ASP A 68 -19.82 -18.12 26.07
N PHE A 69 -20.65 -17.94 25.05
CA PHE A 69 -20.31 -17.16 23.86
C PHE A 69 -19.94 -15.72 24.21
N ASN A 70 -20.70 -15.09 25.12
CA ASN A 70 -20.50 -13.69 25.50
C ASN A 70 -19.20 -13.50 26.29
N ALA A 71 -18.93 -14.36 27.28
CA ALA A 71 -17.68 -14.33 28.02
C ALA A 71 -16.47 -14.57 27.10
N ALA A 72 -16.55 -15.57 26.22
CA ALA A 72 -15.49 -15.85 25.24
C ALA A 72 -15.22 -14.64 24.34
N GLN A 73 -16.28 -14.03 23.80
CA GLN A 73 -16.16 -12.84 22.96
C GLN A 73 -15.53 -11.66 23.70
N GLN A 74 -15.89 -11.44 24.96
CA GLN A 74 -15.31 -10.38 25.79
C GLN A 74 -13.81 -10.61 26.06
N GLU A 75 -13.40 -11.83 26.36
CA GLU A 75 -11.99 -12.18 26.57
C GLU A 75 -11.16 -12.04 25.29
N ILE A 76 -11.70 -12.50 24.15
CA ILE A 76 -11.05 -12.31 22.84
C ILE A 76 -10.92 -10.82 22.52
N ARG A 77 -11.97 -10.03 22.77
CA ARG A 77 -11.95 -8.58 22.59
C ARG A 77 -10.82 -7.94 23.37
N ARG A 78 -10.77 -8.18 24.67
CA ARG A 78 -9.73 -7.64 25.56
C ARG A 78 -8.34 -8.03 25.09
N PHE A 79 -8.16 -9.28 24.67
CA PHE A 79 -6.89 -9.77 24.14
C PHE A 79 -6.48 -9.03 22.86
N LEU A 80 -7.38 -8.90 21.88
CA LEU A 80 -7.10 -8.24 20.61
C LEU A 80 -6.83 -6.74 20.79
N GLU A 81 -7.66 -6.04 21.57
CA GLU A 81 -7.48 -4.63 21.91
C GLU A 81 -6.15 -4.42 22.64
N GLY A 82 -5.80 -5.29 23.60
CA GLY A 82 -4.49 -5.21 24.27
C GLY A 82 -3.31 -5.39 23.32
N LYS A 83 -3.41 -6.29 22.34
CA LYS A 83 -2.36 -6.49 21.31
C LYS A 83 -2.27 -5.31 20.35
N LEU A 84 -3.40 -4.79 19.89
CA LEU A 84 -3.53 -3.57 19.10
C LEU A 84 -2.82 -2.40 19.79
N THR A 85 -3.24 -2.10 21.02
CA THR A 85 -2.71 -0.98 21.81
C THR A 85 -1.22 -1.15 22.07
N ALA A 86 -0.76 -2.35 22.42
CA ALA A 86 0.67 -2.61 22.64
C ALA A 86 1.49 -2.35 21.37
N LYS A 87 0.99 -2.77 20.19
CA LYS A 87 1.68 -2.57 18.91
C LYS A 87 1.70 -1.10 18.50
N LYS A 88 0.55 -0.41 18.57
CA LYS A 88 0.48 1.04 18.31
C LYS A 88 1.41 1.80 19.24
N HIS A 89 1.41 1.46 20.53
CA HIS A 89 2.32 2.06 21.50
C HIS A 89 3.79 1.84 21.12
N SER A 90 4.19 0.63 20.73
CA SER A 90 5.55 0.35 20.26
C SER A 90 5.94 1.19 19.04
N LEU A 91 5.05 1.31 18.04
CA LEU A 91 5.29 2.17 16.86
C LEU A 91 5.38 3.65 17.24
N PHE A 92 4.55 4.09 18.17
CA PHE A 92 4.57 5.47 18.66
C PHE A 92 5.86 5.79 19.42
N ILE A 93 6.38 4.86 20.22
CA ILE A 93 7.69 5.01 20.89
C ILE A 93 8.81 5.19 19.85
N ILE A 94 8.80 4.42 18.76
CA ILE A 94 9.77 4.60 17.66
C ILE A 94 9.73 6.03 17.10
N LEU A 95 8.55 6.61 16.90
CA LEU A 95 8.42 8.00 16.44
C LEU A 95 8.95 9.01 17.47
N LEU A 96 8.67 8.79 18.76
CA LEU A 96 9.12 9.66 19.85
C LEU A 96 10.64 9.66 20.03
N GLU A 97 11.26 8.47 20.03
CA GLU A 97 12.70 8.31 20.29
C GLU A 97 13.56 9.01 19.23
N LYS A 98 13.05 9.09 18.00
CA LYS A 98 13.76 9.71 16.88
C LYS A 98 13.58 11.23 16.81
N GLY A 99 12.72 11.81 17.64
CA GLY A 99 12.54 13.26 17.75
C GLY A 99 11.79 13.91 16.58
N PHE A 100 11.07 13.14 15.77
CA PHE A 100 10.32 13.64 14.61
C PHE A 100 8.97 14.27 14.97
N LEU A 101 8.52 14.07 16.20
CA LEU A 101 7.33 14.73 16.70
C LEU A 101 7.73 16.11 17.28
N PRO A 102 7.14 17.22 16.79
CA PRO A 102 7.38 18.56 17.33
C PRO A 102 7.25 18.58 18.85
N GLN A 103 7.98 19.46 19.55
CA GLN A 103 7.83 19.54 21.01
C GLN A 103 6.39 19.88 21.43
N GLU A 104 5.61 20.56 20.58
CA GLU A 104 4.19 20.81 20.82
C GLU A 104 3.31 19.55 20.75
N VAL A 105 3.77 18.47 20.10
CA VAL A 105 3.05 17.19 19.99
C VAL A 105 2.95 16.48 21.33
N LYS A 106 3.86 16.73 22.28
CA LYS A 106 3.74 16.23 23.65
C LYS A 106 2.46 16.68 24.37
N ARG A 107 1.68 17.60 23.78
CA ARG A 107 0.42 18.14 24.34
C ARG A 107 -0.85 17.45 23.83
N TYR A 108 -0.80 16.61 22.80
CA TYR A 108 -2.00 15.88 22.33
C TYR A 108 -2.07 14.49 22.96
N SER A 109 -3.30 14.05 23.22
CA SER A 109 -3.61 13.01 24.21
C SER A 109 -3.70 11.57 23.67
N GLU A 110 -3.55 11.32 22.37
CA GLU A 110 -3.74 9.96 21.82
C GLU A 110 -2.65 9.58 20.78
N PRO A 111 -1.81 8.57 21.06
CA PRO A 111 -0.80 8.02 20.14
C PRO A 111 -1.34 7.68 18.74
N ASP A 112 -2.61 7.28 18.67
CA ASP A 112 -3.26 6.81 17.45
C ASP A 112 -3.30 7.87 16.36
N GLN A 113 -3.48 9.15 16.70
CA GLN A 113 -3.56 10.23 15.71
C GLN A 113 -2.24 10.42 14.95
N TYR A 114 -1.10 10.25 15.63
CA TYR A 114 0.21 10.37 15.00
C TYR A 114 0.52 9.24 14.05
N LEU A 115 -0.04 8.06 14.33
CA LEU A 115 0.15 6.88 13.50
C LEU A 115 -0.72 6.90 12.24
N GLU A 116 -1.64 7.85 12.08
CA GLU A 116 -2.40 8.10 10.84
C GLU A 116 -1.68 9.10 9.91
N LEU A 117 -0.73 9.87 10.45
CA LEU A 117 0.00 10.87 9.69
C LEU A 117 0.89 10.21 8.63
N ALA A 118 1.03 10.86 7.49
CA ALA A 118 1.90 10.41 6.41
C ALA A 118 3.37 10.31 6.85
N ILE A 119 3.79 11.12 7.83
CA ILE A 119 5.14 11.09 8.41
C ILE A 119 5.45 9.86 9.25
N ALA A 120 4.45 9.07 9.62
CA ALA A 120 4.64 7.82 10.36
C ALA A 120 5.19 6.74 9.42
N VAL A 121 6.42 6.92 8.93
CA VAL A 121 7.08 6.01 8.00
C VAL A 121 7.99 5.06 8.77
N PHE A 122 7.65 3.78 8.73
CA PHE A 122 8.40 2.72 9.39
C PHE A 122 9.13 1.87 8.37
N GLN A 123 10.25 1.27 8.76
CA GLN A 123 10.92 0.23 8.01
C GLN A 123 10.93 -1.07 8.80
N CYS A 124 10.63 -2.18 8.14
CA CYS A 124 10.84 -3.49 8.74
C CYS A 124 12.32 -3.86 8.63
N LEU A 125 12.97 -4.16 9.76
CA LEU A 125 14.40 -4.47 9.83
C LEU A 125 14.78 -5.81 9.18
N LEU A 126 13.80 -6.67 8.91
CA LEU A 126 14.02 -8.01 8.38
C LEU A 126 13.80 -8.09 6.87
N CYS A 127 12.83 -7.34 6.34
CA CYS A 127 12.49 -7.39 4.92
C CYS A 127 12.85 -6.11 4.15
N CYS A 128 13.38 -5.09 4.84
CA CYS A 128 13.81 -3.81 4.28
C CYS A 128 12.72 -3.14 3.43
N GLN A 129 11.47 -3.18 3.91
CA GLN A 129 10.33 -2.52 3.28
C GLN A 129 9.88 -1.31 4.10
N ALA A 130 9.39 -0.28 3.41
CA ALA A 130 8.79 0.90 4.02
C ALA A 130 7.27 0.71 4.19
N PHE A 131 6.74 1.19 5.31
CA PHE A 131 5.33 1.14 5.70
C PHE A 131 4.90 2.52 6.17
N VAL A 132 3.67 2.94 5.85
CA VAL A 132 3.17 4.26 6.24
C VAL A 132 1.94 4.12 7.11
N GLY A 133 2.03 4.73 8.28
CA GLY A 133 1.04 4.61 9.33
C GLY A 133 1.04 3.24 10.00
N TRP A 134 0.24 3.13 11.06
CA TRP A 134 0.15 1.87 11.79
C TRP A 134 -0.56 0.79 10.99
N GLU A 135 -1.50 1.11 10.10
CA GLU A 135 -2.22 0.10 9.33
C GLU A 135 -1.27 -0.72 8.45
N ASP A 136 -0.36 -0.06 7.73
CA ASP A 136 0.62 -0.73 6.87
C ASP A 136 1.64 -1.52 7.71
N ALA A 137 2.17 -0.91 8.77
CA ALA A 137 3.15 -1.56 9.64
C ALA A 137 2.54 -2.75 10.39
N PHE A 138 1.28 -2.63 10.80
CA PHE A 138 0.56 -3.72 11.44
C PHE A 138 0.27 -4.84 10.45
N ALA A 139 -0.11 -4.49 9.22
CA ALA A 139 -0.43 -5.43 8.17
C ALA A 139 0.74 -6.31 7.72
N HIS A 140 1.96 -5.90 8.05
CA HIS A 140 3.15 -6.59 7.63
C HIS A 140 3.32 -7.93 8.35
N VAL A 141 3.00 -9.01 7.63
CA VAL A 141 3.34 -10.39 8.01
C VAL A 141 4.34 -10.95 7.01
N HIS A 142 5.39 -11.62 7.50
CA HIS A 142 6.38 -12.25 6.66
C HIS A 142 6.22 -13.78 6.70
N THR A 143 6.42 -14.41 5.55
CA THR A 143 6.61 -15.87 5.48
C THR A 143 8.10 -16.13 5.49
N GLU A 144 8.64 -16.63 6.59
CA GLU A 144 10.04 -17.07 6.64
C GLU A 144 10.23 -18.34 5.81
N GLY A 145 10.81 -18.18 4.61
CA GLY A 145 11.23 -19.29 3.76
C GLY A 145 10.11 -19.95 2.93
N LYS A 146 10.43 -21.11 2.32
CA LYS A 146 9.49 -21.93 1.53
C LYS A 146 8.50 -22.73 2.39
N GLY A 147 8.36 -22.40 3.67
CA GLY A 147 7.48 -23.12 4.61
C GLY A 147 6.23 -22.30 4.92
N ASP A 148 5.12 -22.99 5.21
CA ASP A 148 3.83 -22.39 5.60
C ASP A 148 3.84 -21.72 7.00
N LYS A 149 5.01 -21.39 7.54
CA LYS A 149 5.16 -20.73 8.85
C LYS A 149 5.22 -19.22 8.65
N TRP A 150 4.14 -18.56 9.01
CA TRP A 150 4.03 -17.11 9.07
C TRP A 150 4.61 -16.63 10.40
N SER A 151 5.55 -15.69 10.35
CA SER A 151 6.05 -14.96 11.52
C SER A 151 5.61 -13.50 11.42
N VAL A 152 5.13 -12.94 12.53
CA VAL A 152 4.93 -11.50 12.65
C VAL A 152 6.27 -10.88 12.98
N HIS A 153 6.72 -9.97 12.13
CA HIS A 153 7.87 -9.16 12.44
C HIS A 153 7.43 -8.06 13.41
N GLU A 154 7.92 -8.12 14.63
CA GLU A 154 7.69 -7.03 15.59
C GLU A 154 8.75 -5.93 15.48
N SER A 155 9.84 -6.20 14.76
CA SER A 155 11.00 -5.32 14.60
C SER A 155 10.80 -4.29 13.50
N PHE A 156 10.33 -3.12 13.91
CA PHE A 156 10.29 -1.91 13.10
C PHE A 156 11.33 -0.91 13.61
N ASP A 157 11.82 -0.08 12.70
CA ASP A 157 12.53 1.16 13.02
C ASP A 157 11.89 2.30 12.21
N PHE A 158 12.24 3.53 12.55
CA PHE A 158 11.85 4.69 11.76
C PHE A 158 12.58 4.69 10.42
N CYS A 159 11.85 4.94 9.33
CA CYS A 159 12.42 5.02 8.01
C CYS A 159 12.84 6.46 7.68
N GLU A 160 14.04 6.83 8.10
CA GLU A 160 14.61 8.16 7.88
C GLU A 160 14.57 8.58 6.40
N SER A 161 14.99 7.68 5.52
CA SER A 161 15.01 7.92 4.07
C SER A 161 13.61 8.12 3.48
N GLY A 162 12.63 7.36 3.97
CA GLY A 162 11.23 7.51 3.59
C GLY A 162 10.67 8.84 4.07
N TYR A 163 10.96 9.24 5.31
CA TYR A 163 10.54 10.54 5.83
C TYR A 163 11.12 11.71 5.01
N GLN A 164 12.43 11.69 4.70
CA GLN A 164 13.06 12.71 3.87
C GLN A 164 12.48 12.75 2.45
N ALA A 165 12.22 11.60 1.84
CA ALA A 165 11.54 11.51 0.57
C ALA A 165 10.14 12.15 0.63
N LEU A 166 9.41 11.90 1.71
CA LEU A 166 8.08 12.48 1.94
C LEU A 166 8.14 14.00 2.07
N GLN A 167 9.11 14.54 2.81
CA GLN A 167 9.32 15.99 2.93
C GLN A 167 9.49 16.64 1.55
N ILE A 168 10.40 16.09 0.73
CA ILE A 168 10.65 16.58 -0.64
C ILE A 168 9.37 16.53 -1.49
N MET A 169 8.58 15.45 -1.38
CA MET A 169 7.32 15.33 -2.11
C MET A 169 6.28 16.35 -1.65
N VAL A 170 6.08 16.54 -0.35
CA VAL A 170 5.11 17.49 0.20
C VAL A 170 5.48 18.93 -0.17
N ASP A 171 6.78 19.27 -0.11
CA ASP A 171 7.29 20.56 -0.56
C ASP A 171 7.03 20.76 -2.06
N GLY A 172 7.30 19.73 -2.87
CA GLY A 172 7.03 19.74 -4.31
C GLY A 172 5.55 19.92 -4.65
N LEU A 173 4.65 19.42 -3.80
CA LEU A 173 3.20 19.60 -3.94
C LEU A 173 2.73 21.01 -3.54
N ARG A 174 3.59 21.81 -2.92
CA ARG A 174 3.31 23.19 -2.47
C ARG A 174 2.10 23.27 -1.53
N LEU A 175 1.92 22.28 -0.67
CA LEU A 175 0.79 22.22 0.27
C LEU A 175 0.95 23.19 1.45
N GLY A 176 2.10 23.86 1.59
CA GLY A 176 2.42 24.78 2.69
C GLY A 176 3.29 24.13 3.77
N PRO A 177 3.96 24.94 4.60
CA PRO A 177 4.99 24.47 5.54
C PRO A 177 4.44 23.54 6.64
N ASP A 178 3.19 23.76 7.08
CA ASP A 178 2.58 22.99 8.16
C ASP A 178 1.89 21.72 7.67
N SER A 179 1.80 21.52 6.35
CA SER A 179 1.00 20.41 5.79
C SER A 179 1.59 19.05 6.11
N LEU A 180 2.91 18.93 6.22
CA LEU A 180 3.56 17.66 6.56
C LEU A 180 3.07 17.09 7.91
N LEU A 181 2.78 17.96 8.90
CA LEU A 181 2.35 17.55 10.24
C LEU A 181 0.84 17.26 10.34
N ASN A 182 0.07 17.58 9.31
CA ASN A 182 -1.39 17.45 9.29
C ASN A 182 -1.88 16.47 8.23
N LEU A 183 -1.06 16.12 7.24
CA LEU A 183 -1.40 15.17 6.20
C LEU A 183 -1.43 13.75 6.73
N THR A 184 -2.56 13.08 6.54
CA THR A 184 -2.66 11.64 6.71
C THR A 184 -2.14 10.91 5.48
N HIS A 185 -1.81 9.62 5.61
CA HIS A 185 -1.47 8.82 4.43
C HIS A 185 -2.65 8.72 3.43
N SER A 186 -3.89 8.79 3.93
CA SER A 186 -5.10 8.77 3.11
C SER A 186 -5.24 10.03 2.27
N ASP A 187 -4.84 11.19 2.79
CA ASP A 187 -4.85 12.44 2.02
C ASP A 187 -3.92 12.36 0.81
N LEU A 188 -2.73 11.76 0.98
CA LEU A 188 -1.78 11.56 -0.12
C LEU A 188 -2.27 10.52 -1.14
N ASP A 189 -2.92 9.47 -0.68
CA ASP A 189 -3.57 8.48 -1.55
C ASP A 189 -4.69 9.14 -2.39
N ILE A 190 -5.48 10.06 -1.81
CA ILE A 190 -6.54 10.83 -2.50
C ILE A 190 -5.95 11.81 -3.52
N LEU A 191 -4.88 12.53 -3.17
CA LEU A 191 -4.19 13.43 -4.10
C LEU A 191 -3.75 12.71 -5.36
N ASN A 192 -3.37 11.42 -5.24
CA ASN A 192 -3.05 10.51 -6.33
C ASN A 192 -2.08 11.13 -7.37
N ARG A 193 -1.15 11.97 -6.89
CA ARG A 193 -0.16 12.64 -7.73
C ARG A 193 0.91 11.66 -8.20
N ARG A 194 1.61 12.04 -9.26
CA ARG A 194 2.70 11.27 -9.84
C ARG A 194 3.99 12.05 -9.72
N PHE A 195 5.08 11.32 -9.52
CA PHE A 195 6.40 11.85 -9.27
C PHE A 195 7.42 11.22 -10.21
N VAL A 196 8.57 11.87 -10.37
CA VAL A 196 9.76 11.32 -11.01
C VAL A 196 10.97 11.55 -10.12
N CYS A 197 11.91 10.61 -10.12
CA CYS A 197 13.18 10.76 -9.44
C CYS A 197 14.21 11.41 -10.39
N LYS A 198 14.69 12.60 -10.04
CA LYS A 198 15.64 13.41 -10.84
C LYS A 198 17.05 12.86 -10.86
N THR A 199 17.41 12.14 -9.82
CA THR A 199 18.75 11.56 -9.59
C THR A 199 18.89 10.18 -10.22
N CYS A 200 17.77 9.56 -10.61
CA CYS A 200 17.80 8.34 -11.39
C CYS A 200 18.36 8.58 -12.79
N ARG A 201 19.18 7.62 -13.26
CA ARG A 201 19.69 7.63 -14.63
C ARG A 201 18.54 7.55 -15.64
N LEU A 202 18.57 8.43 -16.63
CA LEU A 202 17.62 8.39 -17.74
C LEU A 202 17.75 7.07 -18.52
N MET A 203 16.60 6.43 -18.78
CA MET A 203 16.55 5.23 -19.62
C MET A 203 16.42 5.62 -21.09
N LYS A 204 17.43 5.29 -21.90
CA LYS A 204 17.44 5.53 -23.36
C LYS A 204 16.90 4.31 -24.11
N LYS A 205 15.78 4.46 -24.83
CA LYS A 205 15.23 3.41 -25.71
C LYS A 205 14.75 4.03 -27.01
N GLY A 206 15.28 3.56 -28.14
CA GLY A 206 14.89 4.06 -29.47
C GLY A 206 15.17 5.56 -29.66
N GLY A 207 16.27 6.07 -29.09
CA GLY A 207 16.65 7.48 -29.18
C GLY A 207 15.85 8.43 -28.27
N THR A 208 14.92 7.93 -27.47
CA THR A 208 14.17 8.75 -26.50
C THR A 208 14.61 8.43 -25.07
N TYR A 209 14.78 9.46 -24.25
CA TYR A 209 15.02 9.33 -22.82
C TYR A 209 13.71 9.15 -22.06
N SER A 210 13.75 8.44 -20.94
CA SER A 210 12.57 8.22 -20.13
C SER A 210 12.88 8.01 -18.66
N LEU A 211 11.90 8.30 -17.82
CA LEU A 211 11.91 8.02 -16.39
C LEU A 211 10.62 7.31 -15.98
N PRO A 212 10.66 6.45 -14.95
CA PRO A 212 9.46 5.86 -14.41
C PRO A 212 8.64 6.93 -13.69
N SER A 213 7.33 6.94 -13.95
CA SER A 213 6.35 7.62 -13.11
C SER A 213 6.16 6.82 -11.83
N LEU A 214 6.25 7.48 -10.68
CA LEU A 214 6.10 6.88 -9.35
C LEU A 214 4.86 7.43 -8.64
N THR A 215 4.18 6.59 -7.86
CA THR A 215 3.27 7.03 -6.80
C THR A 215 4.06 7.51 -5.59
N TRP A 216 3.44 8.23 -4.66
CA TRP A 216 4.14 8.68 -3.45
C TRP A 216 4.67 7.51 -2.60
N ARG A 217 3.93 6.39 -2.51
CA ARG A 217 4.39 5.17 -1.81
C ARG A 217 5.56 4.51 -2.53
N GLU A 218 5.56 4.52 -3.86
CA GLU A 218 6.69 4.03 -4.65
C GLU A 218 7.93 4.91 -4.49
N CYS A 219 7.77 6.22 -4.29
CA CYS A 219 8.88 7.11 -3.95
C CYS A 219 9.54 6.73 -2.61
N LEU A 220 8.74 6.37 -1.59
CA LEU A 220 9.29 5.90 -0.31
C LEU A 220 10.10 4.60 -0.48
N TYR A 221 9.53 3.63 -1.20
CA TYR A 221 10.23 2.39 -1.53
C TYR A 221 11.51 2.66 -2.32
N HIS A 222 11.45 3.57 -3.29
CA HIS A 222 12.59 3.96 -4.10
C HIS A 222 13.70 4.59 -3.25
N ALA A 223 13.35 5.42 -2.26
CA ALA A 223 14.31 6.02 -1.34
C ALA A 223 14.98 5.00 -0.42
N LEU A 224 14.25 3.97 -0.01
CA LEU A 224 14.81 2.87 0.75
C LEU A 224 15.76 2.02 -0.12
N GLU A 225 15.35 1.64 -1.34
CA GLU A 225 16.19 0.90 -2.30
C GLU A 225 17.47 1.67 -2.69
N ALA A 226 17.44 3.00 -2.68
CA ALA A 226 18.61 3.83 -3.00
C ALA A 226 19.63 3.92 -1.85
N ASN A 227 19.22 3.63 -0.62
CA ASN A 227 20.09 3.60 0.57
C ASN A 227 20.60 2.20 0.91
N ASP A 228 20.11 1.15 0.24
CA ASP A 228 20.63 -0.20 0.41
C ASP A 228 22.12 -0.24 -0.02
N PRO A 229 23.05 -0.64 0.86
CA PRO A 229 24.47 -0.76 0.51
C PRO A 229 24.74 -1.67 -0.69
N LEU A 230 23.85 -2.62 -0.97
CA LEU A 230 23.94 -3.54 -2.10
C LEU A 230 23.36 -2.95 -3.40
N SER A 231 22.63 -1.84 -3.31
CA SER A 231 22.06 -1.16 -4.45
C SER A 231 23.15 -0.54 -5.31
N LYS A 232 23.03 -0.74 -6.62
CA LYS A 232 23.94 -0.15 -7.61
C LYS A 232 23.74 1.36 -7.77
N THR A 233 22.69 1.91 -7.17
CA THR A 233 22.28 3.30 -7.30
C THR A 233 22.27 3.98 -5.94
N GLN A 234 23.43 4.01 -5.26
CA GLN A 234 23.61 4.77 -4.03
C GLN A 234 23.50 6.28 -4.34
N HIS A 235 22.33 6.84 -4.10
CA HIS A 235 22.08 8.27 -4.25
C HIS A 235 20.90 8.69 -3.38
N THR A 236 20.91 9.91 -2.85
CA THR A 236 19.74 10.49 -2.20
C THR A 236 18.72 10.86 -3.28
N PRO A 237 17.53 10.21 -3.34
CA PRO A 237 16.56 10.53 -4.36
C PRO A 237 16.03 11.95 -4.20
N VAL A 238 15.93 12.67 -5.31
CA VAL A 238 15.23 13.95 -5.36
C VAL A 238 14.02 13.79 -6.27
N PHE A 239 12.84 14.07 -5.76
CA PHE A 239 11.59 13.91 -6.50
C PHE A 239 11.08 15.25 -7.04
N ASP A 240 10.61 15.25 -8.28
CA ASP A 240 9.77 16.32 -8.82
C ASP A 240 8.35 15.80 -9.03
N VAL A 241 7.37 16.69 -8.80
CA VAL A 241 5.96 16.40 -9.06
C VAL A 241 5.67 16.60 -10.53
N LEU A 242 4.97 15.64 -11.15
CA LEU A 242 4.50 15.80 -12.50
C LEU A 242 3.41 16.86 -12.58
N THR A 243 3.35 17.55 -13.72
CA THR A 243 2.27 18.49 -14.02
C THR A 243 0.91 17.79 -13.97
N GLU A 244 -0.15 18.56 -13.69
CA GLU A 244 -1.51 18.03 -13.56
C GLU A 244 -2.00 17.37 -14.86
N ALA A 245 -1.67 17.98 -16.01
CA ALA A 245 -2.01 17.47 -17.33
C ALA A 245 -1.36 16.10 -17.61
N LEU A 246 -0.08 15.93 -17.25
CA LEU A 246 0.60 14.66 -17.42
C LEU A 246 0.09 13.61 -16.43
N THR A 247 -0.11 13.99 -15.16
CA THR A 247 -0.70 13.10 -14.13
C THR A 247 -2.05 12.56 -14.59
N THR A 248 -2.96 13.43 -15.03
CA THR A 248 -4.29 13.04 -15.54
C THR A 248 -4.19 12.06 -16.70
N HIS A 249 -3.29 12.33 -17.66
CA HIS A 249 -3.08 11.43 -18.80
C HIS A 249 -2.53 10.07 -18.38
N LEU A 250 -1.55 10.04 -17.46
CA LEU A 250 -0.97 8.81 -16.95
C LEU A 250 -2.01 7.97 -16.22
N LEU A 251 -2.82 8.58 -15.35
CA LEU A 251 -3.91 7.90 -14.65
C LEU A 251 -4.90 7.24 -15.61
N ALA A 252 -5.20 7.89 -16.74
CA ALA A 252 -6.07 7.32 -17.77
C ALA A 252 -5.42 6.14 -18.55
N CYS A 253 -4.09 6.05 -18.56
CA CYS A 253 -3.34 5.00 -19.26
C CYS A 253 -2.86 3.88 -18.32
N GLU A 254 -2.86 4.10 -17.02
CA GLU A 254 -2.42 3.12 -16.03
C GLU A 254 -3.36 1.93 -16.00
N GLU A 255 -2.77 0.73 -15.97
CA GLU A 255 -3.54 -0.49 -15.73
C GLU A 255 -4.08 -0.45 -14.29
N PRO A 256 -5.32 -0.90 -14.03
CA PRO A 256 -5.84 -1.00 -12.68
C PRO A 256 -4.87 -1.78 -11.78
N PHE A 257 -4.54 -1.19 -10.63
CA PHE A 257 -3.63 -1.80 -9.67
C PHE A 257 -4.36 -2.15 -8.37
N PRO A 258 -4.14 -3.35 -7.80
CA PRO A 258 -3.37 -4.46 -8.37
C PRO A 258 -4.06 -5.05 -9.62
N PRO A 259 -3.31 -5.70 -10.53
CA PRO A 259 -3.89 -6.30 -11.73
C PRO A 259 -5.04 -7.27 -11.37
N PRO A 260 -6.16 -7.29 -12.10
CA PRO A 260 -7.28 -8.20 -11.81
C PRO A 260 -6.89 -9.69 -11.83
N SER A 261 -5.83 -10.02 -12.57
CA SER A 261 -5.26 -11.37 -12.68
C SER A 261 -4.35 -11.75 -11.52
N ALA A 262 -3.89 -10.79 -10.70
CA ALA A 262 -3.02 -11.04 -9.57
C ALA A 262 -3.76 -11.80 -8.47
N ARG A 263 -3.07 -12.78 -7.86
CA ARG A 263 -3.58 -13.56 -6.74
C ARG A 263 -3.28 -12.84 -5.43
N VAL A 264 -4.00 -11.75 -5.19
CA VAL A 264 -3.77 -10.84 -4.06
C VAL A 264 -5.07 -10.33 -3.46
N TRP A 265 -6.20 -10.88 -3.87
CA TRP A 265 -7.52 -10.48 -3.40
C TRP A 265 -8.04 -11.46 -2.36
N GLY A 266 -8.71 -10.96 -1.33
CA GLY A 266 -9.29 -11.77 -0.27
C GLY A 266 -10.76 -11.44 -0.09
N CYS A 267 -11.56 -12.46 0.18
CA CYS A 267 -12.89 -12.24 0.75
C CYS A 267 -12.74 -11.74 2.19
N LEU A 268 -13.54 -10.72 2.54
CA LEU A 268 -13.56 -10.09 3.86
C LEU A 268 -14.54 -10.74 4.84
N HIS A 269 -15.33 -11.71 4.36
CA HIS A 269 -16.29 -12.49 5.14
C HIS A 269 -15.79 -13.88 5.51
N CYS A 270 -14.78 -14.39 4.79
CA CYS A 270 -14.09 -15.63 5.10
C CYS A 270 -12.92 -15.40 6.02
N VAL A 271 -12.77 -16.32 6.97
CA VAL A 271 -11.85 -16.07 8.06
C VAL A 271 -10.42 -16.55 7.76
N LEU A 272 -10.19 -17.66 7.04
CA LEU A 272 -8.79 -18.09 6.78
C LEU A 272 -8.51 -18.97 5.55
N ASP A 273 -9.47 -19.66 4.95
CA ASP A 273 -9.10 -20.93 4.28
C ASP A 273 -8.85 -20.86 2.75
N GLY A 274 -8.87 -19.68 2.14
CA GLY A 274 -8.78 -19.55 0.67
C GLY A 274 -7.45 -19.04 0.12
N GLY A 275 -6.53 -18.58 0.99
CA GLY A 275 -5.36 -17.82 0.57
C GLY A 275 -5.71 -16.57 -0.26
N PRO A 276 -4.74 -16.00 -0.98
CA PRO A 276 -4.99 -14.97 -1.98
C PRO A 276 -5.65 -15.50 -3.26
N LEU A 277 -6.71 -14.84 -3.69
CA LEU A 277 -7.53 -15.12 -4.87
C LEU A 277 -7.28 -14.08 -5.96
N LYS A 278 -7.71 -14.39 -7.20
CA LYS A 278 -7.88 -13.37 -8.25
C LYS A 278 -9.11 -12.54 -7.97
N LYS A 279 -9.18 -11.29 -8.45
CA LYS A 279 -10.33 -10.39 -8.19
C LYS A 279 -11.67 -11.02 -8.57
N ALA A 280 -11.77 -11.57 -9.79
CA ALA A 280 -12.98 -12.24 -10.27
C ALA A 280 -13.39 -13.44 -9.39
N ARG A 281 -12.42 -14.18 -8.85
CA ARG A 281 -12.69 -15.31 -7.93
C ARG A 281 -13.12 -14.83 -6.55
N ALA A 282 -12.59 -13.71 -6.06
CA ALA A 282 -13.06 -13.12 -4.81
C ALA A 282 -14.51 -12.61 -4.93
N ILE A 283 -14.87 -12.00 -6.07
CA ILE A 283 -16.25 -11.58 -6.37
C ILE A 283 -17.17 -12.80 -6.46
N GLN A 284 -16.80 -13.81 -7.25
CA GLN A 284 -17.55 -15.05 -7.39
C GLN A 284 -17.74 -15.75 -6.03
N HIS A 285 -16.68 -15.83 -5.22
CA HIS A 285 -16.73 -16.40 -3.88
C HIS A 285 -17.77 -15.69 -3.00
N ASN A 286 -17.77 -14.35 -3.00
CA ASN A 286 -18.76 -13.59 -2.22
C ASN A 286 -20.19 -13.84 -2.68
N HIS A 287 -20.41 -14.01 -3.98
CA HIS A 287 -21.71 -14.36 -4.53
C HIS A 287 -22.15 -15.78 -4.12
N GLU A 288 -21.28 -16.77 -4.30
CA GLU A 288 -21.63 -18.19 -4.12
C GLU A 288 -21.65 -18.62 -2.64
N VAL A 289 -20.71 -18.14 -1.82
CA VAL A 289 -20.51 -18.58 -0.43
C VAL A 289 -21.21 -17.66 0.57
N HIS A 290 -21.29 -16.36 0.29
CA HIS A 290 -21.88 -15.38 1.19
C HIS A 290 -23.20 -14.80 0.69
N HIS A 291 -23.67 -15.23 -0.49
CA HIS A 291 -24.93 -14.78 -1.11
C HIS A 291 -25.01 -13.26 -1.28
N ILE A 292 -23.88 -12.60 -1.52
CA ILE A 292 -23.80 -11.16 -1.77
C ILE A 292 -23.89 -10.93 -3.28
N ALA A 293 -25.05 -10.44 -3.73
CA ALA A 293 -25.34 -10.28 -5.17
C ALA A 293 -24.39 -9.32 -5.89
N ASN A 294 -24.03 -8.20 -5.24
CA ASN A 294 -23.14 -7.18 -5.78
C ASN A 294 -22.01 -6.88 -4.78
N PRO A 295 -20.96 -7.71 -4.73
CA PRO A 295 -19.86 -7.50 -3.78
C PRO A 295 -19.16 -6.15 -4.03
N ILE A 296 -18.94 -5.39 -2.97
CA ILE A 296 -18.29 -4.08 -2.97
C ILE A 296 -16.82 -4.23 -2.53
N GLU A 297 -15.91 -3.63 -3.30
CA GLU A 297 -14.48 -3.60 -2.96
C GLU A 297 -14.25 -2.83 -1.65
N ASN A 298 -13.33 -3.32 -0.81
CA ASN A 298 -13.05 -2.87 0.55
C ASN A 298 -14.20 -3.06 1.57
N THR A 299 -15.32 -3.67 1.16
CA THR A 299 -16.43 -4.05 2.05
C THR A 299 -16.58 -5.58 2.12
N ASP A 300 -16.68 -6.23 0.96
CA ASP A 300 -16.90 -7.69 0.83
C ASP A 300 -15.65 -8.45 0.38
N PHE A 301 -14.78 -7.77 -0.35
CA PHE A 301 -13.47 -8.26 -0.72
C PHE A 301 -12.48 -7.11 -0.81
N SER A 302 -11.21 -7.34 -0.51
CA SER A 302 -10.17 -6.32 -0.63
C SER A 302 -8.90 -6.90 -1.21
N PHE A 303 -8.03 -5.99 -1.64
CA PHE A 303 -6.63 -6.31 -1.84
C PHE A 303 -5.99 -6.67 -0.49
N ILE A 304 -5.15 -7.70 -0.48
CA ILE A 304 -4.39 -8.17 0.68
C ILE A 304 -2.96 -7.73 0.50
N HIS A 305 -2.44 -7.02 1.49
CA HIS A 305 -1.10 -6.50 1.51
C HIS A 305 -0.10 -7.61 1.87
N THR A 306 0.28 -8.44 0.91
CA THR A 306 1.29 -9.51 1.12
C THR A 306 2.68 -9.06 0.71
N TYR A 307 3.75 -9.57 1.35
CA TYR A 307 5.16 -9.31 0.96
C TYR A 307 5.45 -9.45 -0.55
N GLN A 308 4.75 -10.36 -1.24
CA GLN A 308 4.81 -10.51 -2.70
C GLN A 308 3.93 -9.49 -3.42
N PHE A 309 4.06 -8.22 -3.06
CA PHE A 309 3.36 -7.14 -3.75
C PHE A 309 3.69 -7.20 -5.24
N PRO A 310 2.70 -7.36 -6.13
CA PRO A 310 2.96 -7.16 -7.54
C PRO A 310 3.47 -5.74 -7.68
N LYS A 311 4.69 -5.56 -8.21
CA LYS A 311 5.15 -4.20 -8.55
C LYS A 311 4.19 -3.66 -9.60
N ARG A 312 3.65 -2.46 -9.39
CA ARG A 312 2.87 -1.78 -10.42
C ARG A 312 3.75 -1.64 -11.65
N LYS A 313 3.17 -1.86 -12.83
CA LYS A 313 3.85 -1.58 -14.08
C LYS A 313 3.95 -0.07 -14.23
N GLN A 314 5.12 0.47 -13.88
CA GLN A 314 5.38 1.91 -13.95
C GLN A 314 5.27 2.39 -15.40
N PHE A 315 4.57 3.50 -15.59
CA PHE A 315 4.52 4.15 -16.89
C PHE A 315 5.83 4.91 -17.11
N LEU A 316 6.45 4.73 -18.28
CA LEU A 316 7.68 5.45 -18.63
C LEU A 316 7.32 6.78 -19.29
N ILE A 317 7.64 7.87 -18.60
CA ILE A 317 7.47 9.22 -19.11
C ILE A 317 8.62 9.47 -20.06
N LYS A 318 8.29 9.76 -21.32
CA LYS A 318 9.32 10.11 -22.30
C LYS A 318 9.70 11.57 -22.11
N LEU A 319 10.99 11.77 -21.91
CA LEU A 319 11.62 13.07 -21.79
C LEU A 319 12.23 13.41 -23.14
N THR A 320 11.70 14.46 -23.75
CA THR A 320 12.18 15.03 -25.00
C THR A 320 12.50 16.49 -24.74
N ALA A 321 13.54 17.03 -25.40
CA ALA A 321 13.85 18.46 -25.32
C ALA A 321 12.67 19.35 -25.77
N ASN A 322 11.77 18.81 -26.60
CA ASN A 322 10.57 19.48 -27.09
C ASN A 322 9.29 19.10 -26.31
N GLY A 323 9.42 18.37 -25.21
CA GLY A 323 8.30 17.88 -24.40
C GLY A 323 7.35 16.90 -25.12
N THR A 324 6.30 16.50 -24.40
CA THR A 324 5.20 15.70 -24.96
C THR A 324 4.09 16.62 -25.45
N SER A 325 3.67 16.49 -26.69
CA SER A 325 2.59 17.33 -27.23
C SER A 325 1.21 16.72 -26.96
N ARG A 326 0.18 17.55 -26.77
CA ARG A 326 -1.23 17.13 -26.73
C ARG A 326 -2.08 17.88 -27.74
N CYS A 327 -3.18 17.27 -28.15
CA CYS A 327 -4.19 17.82 -29.04
C CYS A 327 -5.22 18.59 -28.21
N LEU A 328 -5.48 19.85 -28.58
CA LEU A 328 -6.46 20.73 -27.92
C LEU A 328 -7.85 20.65 -28.56
N ARG A 329 -7.99 19.93 -29.67
CA ARG A 329 -9.27 19.69 -30.36
C ARG A 329 -10.01 18.44 -29.86
N CYS A 330 -9.31 17.55 -29.16
CA CYS A 330 -9.94 16.40 -28.50
C CYS A 330 -10.76 16.85 -27.29
N ALA A 331 -11.84 16.13 -26.98
CA ALA A 331 -12.60 16.38 -25.76
C ALA A 331 -11.71 16.20 -24.51
N PRO A 332 -11.89 17.01 -23.46
CA PRO A 332 -11.17 16.84 -22.20
C PRO A 332 -11.21 15.38 -21.70
N GLY A 333 -10.07 14.86 -21.26
CA GLY A 333 -9.94 13.48 -20.78
C GLY A 333 -9.74 12.40 -21.87
N THR A 334 -9.87 12.73 -23.15
CA THR A 334 -9.64 11.78 -24.27
C THR A 334 -8.31 11.99 -24.99
N TYR A 335 -7.56 13.04 -24.61
CA TYR A 335 -6.33 13.40 -25.29
C TYR A 335 -5.23 12.39 -25.00
N LYS A 336 -4.51 12.01 -26.05
CA LYS A 336 -3.27 11.25 -25.95
C LYS A 336 -2.10 12.22 -25.79
N LEU A 337 -0.98 11.73 -25.25
CA LEU A 337 0.28 12.45 -25.32
C LEU A 337 1.13 11.85 -26.43
N TRP A 338 1.68 12.72 -27.26
CA TRP A 338 2.51 12.35 -28.40
C TRP A 338 3.94 12.82 -28.17
N VAL A 339 4.86 11.89 -28.32
CA VAL A 339 6.30 12.14 -28.16
C VAL A 339 6.89 12.66 -29.47
N ASN A 340 6.38 12.16 -30.60
CA ASN A 340 6.76 12.63 -31.93
C ASN A 340 5.67 13.54 -32.48
N LYS A 341 5.84 14.85 -32.24
CA LYS A 341 4.96 15.92 -32.72
C LYS A 341 4.71 15.81 -34.24
N ASN A 342 5.78 15.73 -35.02
CA ASN A 342 5.72 15.87 -36.48
C ASN A 342 5.07 14.68 -37.19
N HIS A 343 5.02 13.51 -36.53
CA HIS A 343 4.47 12.31 -37.13
C HIS A 343 3.11 11.95 -36.54
N ASP A 344 3.04 11.70 -35.23
CA ASP A 344 1.87 11.05 -34.66
C ASP A 344 0.76 12.05 -34.30
N LEU A 345 1.13 13.22 -33.76
CA LEU A 345 0.17 14.28 -33.46
C LEU A 345 -0.38 14.89 -34.75
N TYR A 346 0.48 15.22 -35.71
CA TYR A 346 0.06 15.84 -36.97
C TYR A 346 -0.86 14.91 -37.76
N ARG A 347 -0.54 13.62 -37.84
CA ARG A 347 -1.43 12.60 -38.43
C ARG A 347 -2.76 12.54 -37.68
N HIS A 348 -2.75 12.57 -36.35
CA HIS A 348 -3.99 12.57 -35.58
C HIS A 348 -4.86 13.80 -35.87
N LEU A 349 -4.29 15.01 -35.89
CA LEU A 349 -5.00 16.25 -36.18
C LEU A 349 -5.59 16.26 -37.59
N TRP A 350 -4.85 15.71 -38.55
CA TRP A 350 -5.35 15.49 -39.92
C TRP A 350 -6.51 14.50 -39.94
N ASP A 351 -6.32 13.30 -39.40
CA ASP A 351 -7.26 12.19 -39.52
C ASP A 351 -8.57 12.43 -38.74
N LYS A 352 -8.48 13.09 -37.57
CA LYS A 352 -9.60 13.24 -36.63
C LYS A 352 -10.23 14.62 -36.62
N HIS A 353 -9.46 15.65 -36.96
CA HIS A 353 -9.92 17.04 -36.90
C HIS A 353 -9.85 17.74 -38.26
N HIS A 354 -9.38 17.05 -39.31
CA HIS A 354 -9.26 17.57 -40.68
C HIS A 354 -8.40 18.84 -40.78
N ILE A 355 -7.43 19.01 -39.88
CA ILE A 355 -6.52 20.16 -39.87
C ILE A 355 -5.23 19.81 -40.59
N LYS A 356 -4.87 20.60 -41.60
CA LYS A 356 -3.66 20.38 -42.38
C LYS A 356 -2.43 20.80 -41.60
N SER A 357 -1.30 20.13 -41.83
CA SER A 357 -0.03 20.44 -41.12
C SER A 357 0.43 21.89 -41.29
N ILE A 358 0.09 22.54 -42.42
CA ILE A 358 0.39 23.95 -42.69
C ILE A 358 -0.51 24.92 -41.91
N ASP A 359 -1.67 24.46 -41.47
CA ASP A 359 -2.68 25.26 -40.76
C ASP A 359 -2.60 25.06 -39.23
N LEU A 360 -1.65 24.27 -38.73
CA LEU A 360 -1.52 23.95 -37.31
C LEU A 360 -0.96 25.13 -36.51
N ILE A 361 -1.70 25.56 -35.50
CA ILE A 361 -1.31 26.66 -34.60
C ILE A 361 -1.12 26.13 -33.17
N GLU A 362 0.06 26.38 -32.60
CA GLU A 362 0.35 26.06 -31.19
C GLU A 362 -0.50 26.92 -30.24
N GLY A 363 -1.01 26.31 -29.17
CA GLY A 363 -1.95 26.93 -28.23
C GLY A 363 -3.40 26.94 -28.73
N ILE A 364 -3.66 26.58 -29.99
CA ILE A 364 -5.02 26.46 -30.55
C ILE A 364 -5.35 25.00 -30.88
N ASP A 365 -4.51 24.34 -31.68
CA ASP A 365 -4.75 22.96 -32.12
C ASP A 365 -4.02 21.94 -31.26
N TRP A 366 -2.87 22.34 -30.75
CA TRP A 366 -2.00 21.50 -29.95
C TRP A 366 -1.12 22.35 -29.05
N GLU A 367 -0.54 21.75 -28.02
CA GLU A 367 0.46 22.40 -27.17
C GLU A 367 1.48 21.40 -26.63
N ILE A 368 2.61 21.91 -26.13
CA ILE A 368 3.61 21.12 -25.40
C ILE A 368 3.20 21.03 -23.93
N VAL A 369 3.06 19.80 -23.45
CA VAL A 369 2.90 19.48 -22.03
C VAL A 369 4.27 19.21 -21.44
N LYS A 370 4.68 20.07 -20.51
CA LYS A 370 5.88 19.86 -19.69
C LYS A 370 5.66 18.68 -18.75
N ALA A 371 6.72 17.89 -18.54
CA ALA A 371 6.66 16.77 -17.61
C ALA A 371 6.56 17.26 -16.15
N VAL A 372 7.35 18.29 -15.82
CA VAL A 372 7.47 18.93 -14.51
C VAL A 372 7.48 20.45 -14.71
N GLU A 373 7.19 21.22 -13.66
CA GLU A 373 7.17 22.69 -13.75
C GLU A 373 8.54 23.29 -14.11
N ASN A 374 9.62 22.74 -13.52
CA ASN A 374 10.99 23.12 -13.82
C ASN A 374 11.72 21.97 -14.54
N ASP A 375 11.85 22.09 -15.86
CA ASP A 375 12.45 21.09 -16.75
C ASP A 375 13.93 21.34 -17.07
N SER A 376 14.59 22.30 -16.40
CA SER A 376 15.99 22.64 -16.67
C SER A 376 16.93 21.44 -16.54
N TRP A 377 16.73 20.62 -15.51
CA TRP A 377 17.53 19.43 -15.25
C TRP A 377 17.30 18.32 -16.29
N ILE A 378 16.12 18.28 -16.93
CA ILE A 378 15.84 17.36 -18.03
C ILE A 378 16.66 17.79 -19.25
N LEU A 379 16.69 19.10 -19.54
CA LEU A 379 17.45 19.65 -20.65
C LEU A 379 18.96 19.44 -20.47
N GLU A 380 19.46 19.53 -19.24
CA GLU A 380 20.85 19.22 -18.92
C GLU A 380 21.14 17.73 -19.11
N ALA A 381 20.36 16.86 -18.48
CA ALA A 381 20.55 15.42 -18.53
C ALA A 381 20.40 14.82 -19.94
N THR A 382 19.65 15.49 -20.84
CA THR A 382 19.49 15.04 -22.23
C THR A 382 20.56 15.57 -23.19
N LYS A 383 21.37 16.57 -22.80
CA LYS A 383 22.51 17.05 -23.60
C LYS A 383 23.74 16.14 -23.48
N GLU A 384 23.88 15.45 -22.36
CA GLU A 384 25.08 14.68 -22.03
C GLU A 384 25.15 13.28 -22.67
N GLY A 385 24.11 12.83 -23.40
CA GLY A 385 24.13 11.49 -24.02
C GLY A 385 23.42 11.42 -25.36
#